data_AF-A0A1Q5GTA5-F1
#
_entry.id   AF-A0A1Q5GTA5-F1
#
_cell.length_a   1.000
_cell.length_b   1.000
_cell.length_c   1.000
_cell.angle_alpha   90.00
_cell.angle_beta   90.00
_cell.angle_gamma   90.00
#
_symmetry.space_group_name_H-M   'P 1'
#
loop_
_entity.id
_entity.type
_entity.pdbx_description
1 polymer ?
#
loop_
_entity_poly.entity_id
_entity_poly.type
_entity_poly.pdbx_seq_one_letter_code
_entity_poly.pdbx_strand_id
1 'polypeptide(L)'
;MRRHDHQTTTQADLTAGAVLAPYLQERAAEFLRSLRLHREHSASSDAGTRTAEEAAAALRRSSRRIGGTLHTFRTVLDPAWAEHLRAELAWLSGTLAREHAYATRLNRLLEALHHVSGGPLPAARKATGAGPHGPDDKDRAALGVGAARAGALLERQLTLARTRAHSAALQALGSSRFHAVADAVALLASEVPLAASAAAPAHEMLHDPAERAEQQLLAAVAALPPDGATEPYNEALDAPWHRTRLLLRLHRYAHEVVRGAPDPVLTAAGRALDLHRDAAEAAAAAASAARTPRIAPATAYALGVLHADQRHEAGAARGMFRASWPYASAAVTTP
;
A
#
# COMPACT_ATOMS: atom_id res chain seq x y z
N MET A 1 -25.92 -9.89 41.25
CA MET A 1 -24.88 -9.06 40.59
C MET A 1 -23.51 -9.48 41.10
N ARG A 2 -22.74 -10.23 40.30
CA ARG A 2 -21.27 -10.43 40.38
C ARG A 2 -20.87 -11.44 39.29
N ARG A 3 -20.54 -10.94 38.09
CA ARG A 3 -20.05 -11.72 36.93
C ARG A 3 -19.03 -10.91 36.11
N HIS A 4 -18.15 -10.16 36.77
CA HIS A 4 -17.11 -9.36 36.10
C HIS A 4 -15.65 -9.65 36.48
N ASP A 5 -15.36 -10.59 37.41
CA ASP A 5 -13.98 -10.79 37.87
C ASP A 5 -13.25 -12.00 37.24
N HIS A 6 -13.93 -12.85 36.47
CA HIS A 6 -13.31 -14.07 35.93
C HIS A 6 -12.65 -13.91 34.55
N GLN A 7 -13.07 -12.92 33.75
CA GLN A 7 -12.49 -12.64 32.43
C GLN A 7 -11.19 -11.83 32.50
N THR A 8 -11.08 -10.91 33.45
CA THR A 8 -9.85 -10.12 33.68
C THR A 8 -8.74 -10.96 34.29
N THR A 9 -9.06 -11.93 35.14
CA THR A 9 -8.07 -12.82 35.76
C THR A 9 -7.47 -13.82 34.76
N THR A 10 -8.23 -14.29 33.77
CA THR A 10 -7.73 -15.25 32.76
C THR A 10 -6.81 -14.61 31.72
N GLN A 11 -6.94 -13.30 31.48
CA GLN A 11 -6.11 -12.61 30.49
C GLN A 11 -4.73 -12.20 31.03
N ALA A 12 -4.59 -12.08 32.35
CA ALA A 12 -3.33 -11.74 33.02
C ALA A 12 -2.31 -12.89 33.05
N ASP A 13 -2.78 -14.14 33.00
CA ASP A 13 -1.94 -15.35 33.10
C ASP A 13 -1.57 -15.96 31.74
N LEU A 14 -1.98 -15.36 30.62
CA LEU A 14 -1.62 -15.86 29.29
C LEU A 14 -0.15 -15.59 28.99
N THR A 15 0.56 -16.63 28.53
CA THR A 15 1.92 -16.48 28.01
C THR A 15 1.89 -15.83 26.63
N ALA A 16 2.98 -15.18 26.24
CA ALA A 16 3.12 -14.56 24.93
C ALA A 16 2.89 -15.57 23.79
N GLY A 17 3.42 -16.78 23.95
CA GLY A 17 3.21 -17.88 23.00
C GLY A 17 1.74 -18.29 22.85
N ALA A 18 0.98 -18.32 23.95
CA ALA A 18 -0.43 -18.69 23.94
C ALA A 18 -1.32 -17.70 23.16
N VAL A 19 -0.92 -16.43 23.07
CA VAL A 19 -1.63 -15.40 22.28
C VAL A 19 -1.12 -15.38 20.82
N LEU A 20 0.19 -15.40 20.64
CA LEU A 20 0.83 -15.23 19.34
C LEU A 20 0.62 -16.43 18.42
N ALA A 21 0.69 -17.66 18.97
CA ALA A 21 0.66 -18.86 18.15
C ALA A 21 -0.70 -19.07 17.45
N PRO A 22 -1.86 -18.99 18.15
CA PRO A 22 -3.16 -19.11 17.49
C PRO A 22 -3.39 -18.04 16.40
N TYR A 23 -2.92 -16.80 16.64
CA TYR A 23 -3.02 -15.73 15.64
C TYR A 23 -2.23 -16.08 14.38
N LEU A 24 -0.96 -16.50 14.53
CA LEU A 24 -0.12 -16.87 13.39
C LEU A 24 -0.68 -18.08 12.63
N GLN A 25 -1.19 -19.09 13.35
CA GLN A 25 -1.84 -20.26 12.75
C GLN A 25 -3.10 -19.87 11.96
N GLU A 26 -3.94 -18.97 12.49
CA GLU A 26 -5.12 -18.48 11.78
C GLU A 26 -4.74 -17.72 10.51
N ARG A 27 -3.73 -16.85 10.57
CA ARG A 27 -3.24 -16.12 9.39
C ARG A 27 -2.58 -17.05 8.37
N ALA A 28 -1.88 -18.10 8.82
CA ALA A 28 -1.33 -19.13 7.96
C ALA A 28 -2.44 -19.93 7.25
N ALA A 29 -3.49 -20.31 7.96
CA ALA A 29 -4.66 -20.96 7.37
C ALA A 29 -5.37 -20.05 6.35
N GLU A 30 -5.48 -18.74 6.60
CA GLU A 30 -5.99 -17.77 5.63
C GLU A 30 -5.11 -17.68 4.37
N PHE A 31 -3.78 -17.71 4.54
CA PHE A 31 -2.83 -17.75 3.42
C PHE A 31 -3.03 -19.00 2.56
N LEU A 32 -3.08 -20.19 3.16
CA LEU A 32 -3.25 -21.46 2.45
C LEU A 32 -4.62 -21.55 1.74
N ARG A 33 -5.69 -21.08 2.40
CA ARG A 33 -7.02 -20.98 1.77
C ARG A 33 -7.00 -20.04 0.57
N SER A 34 -6.41 -18.86 0.72
CA SER A 34 -6.30 -17.88 -0.37
C SER A 34 -5.47 -18.43 -1.54
N LEU A 35 -4.41 -19.17 -1.24
CA LEU A 35 -3.58 -19.81 -2.25
C LEU A 35 -4.34 -20.90 -3.02
N ARG A 36 -5.11 -21.74 -2.31
CA ARG A 36 -5.98 -22.75 -2.94
C ARG A 36 -7.00 -22.08 -3.87
N LEU A 37 -7.71 -21.06 -3.38
CA LEU A 37 -8.67 -20.30 -4.20
C LEU A 37 -8.00 -19.65 -5.41
N HIS A 38 -6.80 -19.08 -5.24
CA HIS A 38 -6.07 -18.48 -6.35
C HIS A 38 -5.73 -19.51 -7.44
N ARG A 39 -5.32 -20.74 -7.06
CA ARG A 39 -5.05 -21.83 -8.02
C ARG A 39 -6.30 -22.30 -8.75
N GLU A 40 -7.42 -22.45 -8.02
CA GLU A 40 -8.70 -22.90 -8.59
C GLU A 40 -9.24 -21.91 -9.63
N HIS A 41 -9.18 -20.62 -9.33
CA HIS A 41 -9.75 -19.57 -10.18
C HIS A 41 -8.82 -19.10 -11.29
N SER A 42 -7.50 -19.27 -11.16
CA SER A 42 -6.55 -18.94 -12.23
C SER A 42 -6.59 -19.93 -13.40
N ALA A 43 -7.22 -21.10 -13.23
CA ALA A 43 -7.35 -22.13 -14.26
C ALA A 43 -8.65 -22.04 -15.08
N SER A 44 -9.67 -21.29 -14.63
CA SER A 44 -10.96 -21.15 -15.34
C SER A 44 -11.01 -19.85 -16.14
N SER A 45 -11.11 -19.94 -17.47
CA SER A 45 -11.18 -18.76 -18.35
C SER A 45 -12.54 -18.04 -18.25
N ASP A 46 -12.46 -16.72 -18.15
CA ASP A 46 -13.51 -15.67 -18.19
C ASP A 46 -14.41 -15.41 -16.97
N ALA A 47 -14.86 -16.40 -16.19
CA ALA A 47 -15.71 -16.12 -15.01
C ALA A 47 -14.91 -15.92 -13.70
N GLY A 48 -13.64 -16.33 -13.68
CA GLY A 48 -12.79 -16.42 -12.47
C GLY A 48 -11.88 -15.22 -12.19
N THR A 49 -11.85 -14.19 -13.04
CA THR A 49 -10.82 -13.13 -12.93
C THR A 49 -10.97 -12.30 -11.66
N ARG A 50 -12.20 -11.89 -11.30
CA ARG A 50 -12.46 -11.08 -10.10
C ARG A 50 -12.19 -11.87 -8.82
N THR A 51 -12.63 -13.12 -8.77
CA THR A 51 -12.40 -14.02 -7.63
C THR A 51 -10.92 -14.40 -7.50
N ALA A 52 -10.20 -14.57 -8.61
CA ALA A 52 -8.76 -14.75 -8.61
C ALA A 52 -8.01 -13.51 -8.10
N GLU A 53 -8.45 -12.30 -8.46
CA GLU A 53 -7.91 -11.03 -7.95
C GLU A 53 -8.18 -10.84 -6.46
N GLU A 54 -9.39 -11.15 -5.99
CA GLU A 54 -9.76 -11.15 -4.57
C GLU A 54 -8.91 -12.16 -3.78
N ALA A 55 -8.73 -13.38 -4.30
CA ALA A 55 -7.87 -14.39 -3.70
C ALA A 55 -6.39 -13.94 -3.66
N ALA A 56 -5.89 -13.32 -4.73
CA ALA A 56 -4.55 -12.74 -4.74
C ALA A 56 -4.41 -11.58 -3.75
N ALA A 57 -5.44 -10.74 -3.60
CA ALA A 57 -5.46 -9.66 -2.61
C ALA A 57 -5.48 -10.19 -1.17
N ALA A 58 -6.24 -11.25 -0.91
CA ALA A 58 -6.27 -11.95 0.36
C ALA A 58 -4.91 -12.61 0.67
N LEU A 59 -4.31 -13.28 -0.31
CA LEU A 59 -2.97 -13.87 -0.22
C LEU A 59 -1.91 -12.81 0.14
N ARG A 60 -1.90 -11.67 -0.56
CA ARG A 60 -0.98 -10.56 -0.23
C ARG A 60 -1.24 -9.99 1.16
N ARG A 61 -2.51 -9.95 1.61
CA ARG A 61 -2.90 -9.42 2.91
C ARG A 61 -2.42 -10.32 4.05
N SER A 62 -2.63 -11.63 3.94
CA SER A 62 -2.17 -12.61 4.93
C SER A 62 -0.64 -12.66 4.98
N SER A 63 0.07 -12.67 3.83
CA SER A 63 1.55 -12.60 3.82
C SER A 63 2.11 -11.40 4.57
N ARG A 64 1.47 -10.22 4.41
CA ARG A 64 1.93 -8.99 5.06
C ARG A 64 1.59 -8.95 6.55
N ARG A 65 0.47 -9.55 6.96
CA ARG A 65 0.10 -9.72 8.38
C ARG A 65 1.08 -10.65 9.08
N ILE A 66 1.37 -11.81 8.49
CA ILE A 66 2.37 -12.75 9.01
C ILE A 66 3.72 -12.02 9.09
N GLY A 67 4.24 -11.48 7.97
CA GLY A 67 5.55 -10.81 7.97
C GLY A 67 5.67 -9.61 8.92
N GLY A 68 4.59 -8.84 9.11
CA GLY A 68 4.57 -7.73 10.08
C GLY A 68 4.51 -8.19 11.54
N THR A 69 3.84 -9.30 11.80
CA THR A 69 3.80 -9.95 13.11
C THR A 69 5.18 -10.50 13.47
N LEU A 70 5.81 -11.22 12.54
CA LEU A 70 7.20 -11.71 12.68
C LEU A 70 8.18 -10.56 12.93
N HIS A 71 8.00 -9.42 12.27
CA HIS A 71 8.84 -8.24 12.46
C HIS A 71 8.72 -7.64 13.88
N THR A 72 7.49 -7.49 14.36
CA THR A 72 7.20 -6.80 15.63
C THR A 72 7.54 -7.67 16.83
N PHE A 73 7.15 -8.95 16.79
CA PHE A 73 7.31 -9.89 17.91
C PHE A 73 8.50 -10.83 17.73
N ARG A 74 9.53 -10.42 16.97
CA ARG A 74 10.73 -11.23 16.69
C ARG A 74 11.44 -11.77 17.93
N THR A 75 11.27 -11.12 19.09
CA THR A 75 11.89 -11.52 20.36
C THR A 75 11.21 -12.73 21.01
N VAL A 76 10.00 -13.07 20.58
CA VAL A 76 9.16 -14.18 21.07
C VAL A 76 9.28 -15.41 20.16
N LEU A 77 9.94 -15.26 19.01
CA LEU A 77 10.06 -16.25 17.94
C LEU A 77 11.53 -16.62 17.74
N ASP A 78 11.78 -17.75 17.07
CA ASP A 78 13.12 -18.04 16.54
C ASP A 78 13.55 -16.90 15.59
N PRO A 79 14.65 -16.17 15.89
CA PRO A 79 15.01 -14.97 15.14
C PRO A 79 15.51 -15.27 13.72
N ALA A 80 16.21 -16.39 13.51
CA ALA A 80 16.74 -16.76 12.20
C ALA A 80 15.62 -17.21 11.27
N TRP A 81 14.71 -18.03 11.80
CA TRP A 81 13.52 -18.47 11.09
C TRP A 81 12.59 -17.29 10.75
N ALA A 82 12.31 -16.40 11.72
CA ALA A 82 11.40 -15.27 11.53
C ALA A 82 11.94 -14.30 10.47
N GLU A 83 13.24 -14.01 10.47
CA GLU A 83 13.87 -13.12 9.49
C GLU A 83 13.85 -13.73 8.08
N HIS A 84 14.18 -15.01 7.96
CA HIS A 84 14.12 -15.72 6.68
C HIS A 84 12.71 -15.72 6.10
N LEU A 85 11.71 -16.18 6.86
CA LEU A 85 10.32 -16.25 6.39
C LEU A 85 9.77 -14.85 6.05
N ARG A 86 10.13 -13.83 6.82
CA ARG A 86 9.74 -12.43 6.54
C ARG A 86 10.28 -11.94 5.20
N ALA A 87 11.55 -12.20 4.90
CA ALA A 87 12.16 -11.82 3.63
C ALA A 87 11.46 -12.50 2.44
N GLU A 88 11.15 -13.79 2.58
CA GLU A 88 10.46 -14.56 1.56
C GLU A 88 9.00 -14.12 1.34
N LEU A 89 8.26 -13.86 2.42
CA LEU A 89 6.90 -13.31 2.33
C LEU A 89 6.88 -11.89 1.73
N ALA A 90 7.90 -11.07 1.99
CA ALA A 90 8.05 -9.76 1.37
C ALA A 90 8.31 -9.89 -0.14
N TRP A 91 9.20 -10.81 -0.54
CA TRP A 91 9.45 -11.14 -1.96
C TRP A 91 8.17 -11.61 -2.67
N LEU A 92 7.45 -12.58 -2.09
CA LEU A 92 6.23 -13.13 -2.67
C LEU A 92 5.14 -12.06 -2.80
N SER A 93 4.82 -11.36 -1.70
CA SER A 93 3.76 -10.35 -1.69
C SER A 93 4.07 -9.17 -2.60
N GLY A 94 5.35 -8.78 -2.73
CA GLY A 94 5.81 -7.76 -3.66
C GLY A 94 5.68 -8.20 -5.12
N THR A 95 6.04 -9.44 -5.44
CA THR A 95 5.92 -9.99 -6.80
C THR A 95 4.46 -10.04 -7.25
N LEU A 96 3.57 -10.56 -6.40
CA LEU A 96 2.13 -10.66 -6.67
C LEU A 96 1.41 -9.30 -6.69
N ALA A 97 2.00 -8.24 -6.13
CA ALA A 97 1.39 -6.91 -6.10
C ALA A 97 1.60 -6.13 -7.39
N ARG A 98 2.68 -6.41 -8.14
CA ARG A 98 3.11 -5.57 -9.28
C ARG A 98 2.08 -5.53 -10.40
N GLU A 99 1.52 -6.68 -10.78
CA GLU A 99 0.53 -6.74 -11.85
C GLU A 99 -0.67 -5.83 -11.56
N HIS A 100 -1.27 -5.99 -10.38
CA HIS A 100 -2.40 -5.19 -9.94
C HIS A 100 -2.02 -3.70 -9.82
N ALA A 101 -0.84 -3.39 -9.30
CA ALA A 101 -0.37 -2.00 -9.19
C ALA A 101 -0.26 -1.32 -10.56
N TYR A 102 0.22 -2.02 -11.60
CA TYR A 102 0.25 -1.47 -12.96
C TYR A 102 -1.16 -1.26 -13.54
N ALA A 103 -2.09 -2.19 -13.28
CA ALA A 103 -3.48 -2.07 -13.73
C ALA A 103 -4.19 -0.87 -13.07
N THR A 104 -4.13 -0.76 -11.73
CA THR A 104 -4.72 0.37 -10.99
C THR A 104 -4.11 1.70 -11.42
N ARG A 105 -2.78 1.75 -11.61
CA ARG A 105 -2.10 2.96 -12.06
C ARG A 105 -2.50 3.37 -13.47
N LEU A 106 -2.68 2.42 -14.38
CA LEU A 106 -3.15 2.71 -15.73
C LEU A 106 -4.55 3.33 -15.71
N ASN A 107 -5.50 2.71 -15.00
CA ASN A 107 -6.86 3.22 -14.89
C ASN A 107 -6.87 4.65 -14.31
N ARG A 108 -6.15 4.87 -13.21
CA ARG A 108 -6.02 6.19 -12.57
C ARG A 108 -5.50 7.27 -13.53
N LEU A 109 -4.48 6.95 -14.32
CA LEU A 109 -3.87 7.92 -15.25
C LEU A 109 -4.77 8.21 -16.45
N LEU A 110 -5.49 7.20 -16.96
CA LEU A 110 -6.45 7.40 -18.06
C LEU A 110 -7.66 8.21 -17.62
N GLU A 111 -8.19 7.95 -16.42
CA GLU A 111 -9.26 8.75 -15.81
C GLU A 111 -8.81 10.21 -15.63
N ALA A 112 -7.63 10.43 -15.05
CA ALA A 112 -7.08 11.78 -14.89
C ALA A 112 -6.87 12.50 -16.24
N LEU A 113 -6.37 11.80 -17.27
CA LEU A 113 -6.25 12.37 -18.62
C LEU A 113 -7.60 12.76 -19.22
N HIS A 114 -8.64 11.95 -18.98
CA HIS A 114 -9.99 12.26 -19.42
C HIS A 114 -10.54 13.53 -18.75
N HIS A 115 -10.34 13.66 -17.43
CA HIS A 115 -10.71 14.86 -16.69
C HIS A 115 -9.95 16.11 -17.16
N VAL A 116 -8.64 16.00 -17.41
CA VAL A 116 -7.81 17.09 -17.93
C VAL A 116 -8.20 17.50 -19.36
N SER A 117 -8.66 16.54 -20.18
CA SER A 117 -9.08 16.81 -21.56
C SER A 117 -10.47 17.42 -21.67
N GLY A 118 -11.35 17.13 -20.70
CA GLY A 118 -12.74 17.62 -20.66
C GLY A 118 -12.95 18.91 -19.86
N GLY A 119 -12.00 19.29 -18.99
CA GLY A 119 -12.09 20.50 -18.17
C GLY A 119 -11.59 21.76 -18.88
N PRO A 120 -12.09 22.96 -18.53
CA PRO A 120 -11.49 24.21 -18.99
C PRO A 120 -10.07 24.32 -18.43
N LEU A 121 -9.07 24.41 -19.31
CA LEU A 121 -7.67 24.60 -18.94
C LEU A 121 -7.53 25.92 -18.13
N PRO A 122 -6.67 25.96 -17.09
CA PRO A 122 -6.37 27.20 -16.41
C PRO A 122 -5.81 28.20 -17.43
N ALA A 123 -6.48 29.34 -17.56
CA ALA A 123 -6.11 30.38 -18.52
C ALA A 123 -4.67 30.83 -18.27
N ALA A 124 -3.77 30.49 -19.19
CA ALA A 124 -2.48 31.14 -19.28
C ALA A 124 -2.74 32.66 -19.40
N ARG A 125 -1.99 33.45 -18.64
CA ARG A 125 -2.12 34.91 -18.52
C ARG A 125 -2.45 35.56 -19.87
N LYS A 126 -3.60 36.25 -19.91
CA LYS A 126 -4.17 36.97 -21.06
C LYS A 126 -3.10 37.62 -21.94
N ALA A 127 -2.89 37.07 -23.14
CA ALA A 127 -2.49 37.86 -24.29
C ALA A 127 -3.79 38.34 -24.96
N THR A 128 -3.98 39.65 -25.00
CA THR A 128 -5.14 40.34 -25.56
C THR A 128 -5.20 40.23 -27.08
N GLY A 129 -6.29 39.70 -27.62
CA GLY A 129 -6.65 39.80 -29.05
C GLY A 129 -7.70 38.79 -29.48
N ALA A 130 -8.99 39.16 -29.39
CA ALA A 130 -10.12 38.30 -29.75
C ALA A 130 -10.66 38.61 -31.16
N GLY A 131 -10.77 37.56 -32.00
CA GLY A 131 -11.59 37.52 -33.22
C GLY A 131 -12.51 36.28 -33.17
N PRO A 132 -13.63 36.22 -33.91
CA PRO A 132 -14.74 35.31 -33.61
C PRO A 132 -14.49 33.83 -33.93
N HIS A 133 -13.41 33.47 -34.64
CA HIS A 133 -12.94 32.10 -34.88
C HIS A 133 -11.42 32.07 -34.64
N GLY A 134 -11.02 31.92 -33.38
CA GLY A 134 -9.66 32.18 -32.90
C GLY A 134 -8.72 30.96 -32.85
N PRO A 135 -7.40 31.20 -32.72
CA PRO A 135 -6.37 30.16 -32.53
C PRO A 135 -6.65 29.17 -31.38
N ASP A 136 -7.48 29.55 -30.41
CA ASP A 136 -7.89 28.74 -29.26
C ASP A 136 -8.50 27.37 -29.62
N ASP A 137 -9.25 27.25 -30.72
CA ASP A 137 -9.84 25.96 -31.12
C ASP A 137 -8.81 25.00 -31.72
N LYS A 138 -7.79 25.54 -32.41
CA LYS A 138 -6.67 24.73 -32.92
C LYS A 138 -5.76 24.27 -31.78
N ASP A 139 -5.52 25.13 -30.80
CA ASP A 139 -4.71 24.80 -29.63
C ASP A 139 -5.43 23.78 -28.73
N ARG A 140 -6.75 23.91 -28.54
CA ARG A 140 -7.57 22.88 -27.87
C ARG A 140 -7.55 21.55 -28.61
N ALA A 141 -7.69 21.56 -29.93
CA ALA A 141 -7.61 20.34 -30.73
C ALA A 141 -6.22 19.69 -30.64
N ALA A 142 -5.14 20.48 -30.68
CA ALA A 142 -3.77 20.00 -30.51
C ALA A 142 -3.52 19.41 -29.11
N LEU A 143 -4.11 19.99 -28.06
CA LEU A 143 -4.05 19.47 -26.70
C LEU A 143 -4.87 18.17 -26.54
N GLY A 144 -6.04 18.09 -27.17
CA GLY A 144 -6.83 16.85 -27.22
C GLY A 144 -6.07 15.72 -27.92
N VAL A 145 -5.40 16.01 -29.05
CA VAL A 145 -4.52 15.05 -29.74
C VAL A 145 -3.31 14.69 -28.87
N GLY A 146 -2.74 15.68 -28.14
CA GLY A 146 -1.65 15.49 -27.19
C GLY A 146 -2.00 14.52 -26.07
N ALA A 147 -3.17 14.70 -25.44
CA ALA A 147 -3.70 13.87 -24.38
C ALA A 147 -4.06 12.46 -24.86
N ALA A 148 -4.68 12.33 -26.04
CA ALA A 148 -4.96 11.02 -26.65
C ALA A 148 -3.67 10.23 -26.91
N ARG A 149 -2.63 10.88 -27.44
CA ARG A 149 -1.31 10.27 -27.65
C ARG A 149 -0.60 9.93 -26.33
N ALA A 150 -0.76 10.76 -25.29
CA ALA A 150 -0.23 10.48 -23.96
C ALA A 150 -0.90 9.25 -23.34
N GLY A 151 -2.23 9.15 -23.46
CA GLY A 151 -3.01 7.98 -23.04
C GLY A 151 -2.54 6.71 -23.74
N ALA A 152 -2.44 6.73 -25.07
CA ALA A 152 -1.96 5.58 -25.84
C ALA A 152 -0.52 5.17 -25.48
N LEU A 153 0.36 6.14 -25.18
CA LEU A 153 1.73 5.86 -24.73
C LEU A 153 1.73 5.18 -23.35
N LEU A 154 0.98 5.70 -22.39
CA LEU A 154 0.87 5.14 -21.05
C LEU A 154 0.23 3.75 -21.05
N GLU A 155 -0.85 3.57 -21.82
CA GLU A 155 -1.51 2.29 -22.02
C GLU A 155 -0.54 1.25 -22.55
N ARG A 156 0.21 1.57 -23.62
CA ARG A 156 1.23 0.67 -24.16
C ARG A 156 2.29 0.31 -23.11
N GLN A 157 2.85 1.30 -22.40
CA GLN A 157 3.94 1.08 -21.44
C GLN A 157 3.47 0.26 -20.22
N LEU A 158 2.36 0.65 -19.61
CA LEU A 158 1.84 0.00 -18.41
C LEU A 158 1.23 -1.38 -18.72
N THR A 159 0.66 -1.58 -19.91
CA THR A 159 0.22 -2.91 -20.35
C THR A 159 1.41 -3.84 -20.54
N LEU A 160 2.48 -3.39 -21.20
CA LEU A 160 3.72 -4.17 -21.31
C LEU A 160 4.32 -4.49 -19.93
N ALA A 161 4.34 -3.53 -19.01
CA ALA A 161 4.82 -3.74 -17.65
C ALA A 161 3.94 -4.73 -16.88
N ARG A 162 2.61 -4.65 -17.05
CA ARG A 162 1.63 -5.58 -16.48
C ARG A 162 1.85 -6.99 -17.01
N THR A 163 1.95 -7.20 -18.33
CA THR A 163 2.19 -8.53 -18.91
C THR A 163 3.50 -9.14 -18.41
N ARG A 164 4.58 -8.34 -18.33
CA ARG A 164 5.85 -8.81 -17.73
C ARG A 164 5.71 -9.18 -16.26
N ALA A 165 4.99 -8.37 -15.49
CA ALA A 165 4.72 -8.65 -14.08
C ALA A 165 3.86 -9.91 -13.89
N HIS A 166 2.89 -10.12 -14.78
CA HIS A 166 2.05 -11.31 -14.80
C HIS A 166 2.88 -12.57 -15.06
N SER A 167 3.69 -12.58 -16.12
CA SER A 167 4.60 -13.70 -16.39
C SER A 167 5.58 -13.96 -15.24
N ALA A 168 6.14 -12.89 -14.63
CA ALA A 168 7.02 -13.03 -13.48
C ALA A 168 6.29 -13.61 -12.25
N ALA A 169 5.02 -13.25 -12.03
CA ALA A 169 4.20 -13.81 -10.96
C ALA A 169 3.94 -15.32 -11.19
N LEU A 170 3.58 -15.72 -12.41
CA LEU A 170 3.39 -17.12 -12.77
C LEU A 170 4.68 -17.94 -12.60
N GLN A 171 5.82 -17.41 -13.05
CA GLN A 171 7.12 -18.05 -12.86
C GLN A 171 7.48 -18.18 -11.38
N ALA A 172 7.22 -17.14 -10.57
CA ALA A 172 7.47 -17.18 -9.14
C ALA A 172 6.61 -18.24 -8.46
N LEU A 173 5.32 -18.32 -8.78
CA LEU A 173 4.39 -19.33 -8.23
C LEU A 173 4.74 -20.78 -8.64
N GLY A 174 5.44 -20.98 -9.76
CA GLY A 174 5.95 -22.28 -10.19
C GLY A 174 7.37 -22.61 -9.69
N SER A 175 7.99 -21.72 -8.92
CA SER A 175 9.38 -21.87 -8.48
C SER A 175 9.50 -22.71 -7.21
N SER A 176 10.63 -23.43 -7.06
CA SER A 176 10.98 -24.13 -5.81
C SER A 176 11.02 -23.19 -4.60
N ARG A 177 11.46 -21.94 -4.81
CA ARG A 177 11.45 -20.88 -3.79
C ARG A 177 10.05 -20.65 -3.24
N PHE A 178 9.05 -20.54 -4.10
CA PHE A 178 7.66 -20.38 -3.65
C PHE A 178 7.14 -21.61 -2.92
N HIS A 179 7.45 -22.82 -3.40
CA HIS A 179 7.05 -24.05 -2.72
C HIS A 179 7.63 -24.13 -1.30
N ALA A 180 8.90 -23.76 -1.11
CA ALA A 180 9.52 -23.69 0.22
C ALA A 180 8.79 -22.70 1.15
N VAL A 181 8.31 -21.57 0.63
CA VAL A 181 7.49 -20.62 1.40
C VAL A 181 6.13 -21.21 1.75
N ALA A 182 5.46 -21.86 0.79
CA ALA A 182 4.17 -22.49 1.03
C ALA A 182 4.27 -23.59 2.09
N ASP A 183 5.34 -24.40 2.05
CA ASP A 183 5.62 -25.44 3.02
C ASP A 183 5.95 -24.86 4.40
N ALA A 184 6.77 -23.80 4.48
CA ALA A 184 7.05 -23.10 5.72
C ALA A 184 5.77 -22.51 6.36
N VAL A 185 4.85 -21.96 5.55
CA VAL A 185 3.55 -21.46 6.04
C VAL A 185 2.61 -22.62 6.41
N ALA A 186 2.69 -23.77 5.73
CA ALA A 186 1.95 -24.97 6.10
C ALA A 186 2.40 -25.51 7.47
N LEU A 187 3.71 -25.57 7.71
CA LEU A 187 4.27 -25.91 9.03
C LEU A 187 3.83 -24.89 10.09
N LEU A 188 3.87 -23.59 9.77
CA LEU A 188 3.42 -22.52 10.66
C LEU A 188 1.95 -22.67 11.08
N ALA A 189 1.10 -23.25 10.23
CA ALA A 189 -0.30 -23.50 10.56
C ALA A 189 -0.49 -24.60 11.62
N SER A 190 0.52 -25.45 11.85
CA SER A 190 0.50 -26.51 12.86
C SER A 190 1.37 -26.17 14.07
N GLU A 191 2.60 -25.70 13.85
CA GLU A 191 3.58 -25.43 14.90
C GLU A 191 4.25 -24.07 14.68
N VAL A 192 4.33 -23.28 15.75
CA VAL A 192 4.96 -21.97 15.73
C VAL A 192 6.34 -22.06 16.40
N PRO A 193 7.45 -21.73 15.72
CA PRO A 193 8.78 -21.71 16.30
C PRO A 193 8.94 -20.60 17.36
N LEU A 194 8.50 -20.90 18.57
CA LEU A 194 8.57 -20.00 19.72
C LEU A 194 9.96 -20.05 20.36
N ALA A 195 10.48 -18.88 20.75
CA ALA A 195 11.67 -18.79 21.58
C ALA A 195 11.34 -19.05 23.06
N ALA A 196 12.35 -19.31 23.89
CA ALA A 196 12.17 -19.54 25.33
C ALA A 196 11.46 -18.35 26.04
N SER A 197 11.68 -17.13 25.55
CA SER A 197 11.00 -15.91 26.00
C SER A 197 9.47 -15.96 25.83
N ALA A 198 8.94 -16.83 24.98
CA ALA A 198 7.49 -16.95 24.76
C ALA A 198 6.73 -17.50 25.98
N ALA A 199 7.42 -18.11 26.94
CA ALA A 199 6.84 -18.55 28.20
C ALA A 199 6.57 -17.41 29.19
N ALA A 200 7.16 -16.22 28.96
CA ALA A 200 6.93 -15.06 29.78
C ALA A 200 5.51 -14.47 29.56
N PRO A 201 5.01 -13.64 30.50
CA PRO A 201 3.68 -13.07 30.42
C PRO A 201 3.44 -12.28 29.13
N ALA A 202 2.25 -12.43 28.54
CA ALA A 202 1.89 -11.77 27.29
C ALA A 202 1.95 -10.23 27.42
N HIS A 203 1.63 -9.68 28.59
CA HIS A 203 1.70 -8.24 28.81
C HIS A 203 3.12 -7.71 28.57
N GLU A 204 4.13 -8.33 29.17
CA GLU A 204 5.54 -7.91 29.05
C GLU A 204 6.07 -8.12 27.63
N MET A 205 5.79 -9.29 27.04
CA MET A 205 6.43 -9.68 25.78
C MET A 205 5.70 -9.21 24.52
N LEU A 206 4.41 -8.89 24.59
CA LEU A 206 3.62 -8.43 23.44
C LEU A 206 3.19 -6.96 23.55
N HIS A 207 2.94 -6.41 24.73
CA HIS A 207 2.59 -4.99 24.81
C HIS A 207 3.82 -4.11 24.58
N ASP A 208 4.97 -4.41 25.16
CA ASP A 208 6.18 -3.59 24.98
C ASP A 208 6.60 -3.44 23.49
N PRO A 209 6.63 -4.50 22.66
CA PRO A 209 6.92 -4.32 21.24
C PRO A 209 5.81 -3.58 20.48
N ALA A 210 4.55 -3.73 20.87
CA ALA A 210 3.42 -3.02 20.26
C ALA A 210 3.47 -1.51 20.58
N GLU A 211 3.78 -1.15 21.83
CA GLU A 211 4.01 0.23 22.25
C GLU A 211 5.22 0.84 21.54
N ARG A 212 6.32 0.08 21.40
CA ARG A 212 7.47 0.53 20.60
C ARG A 212 7.10 0.78 19.14
N ALA A 213 6.23 -0.04 18.54
CA ALA A 213 5.75 0.18 17.18
C ALA A 213 4.88 1.44 17.08
N GLU A 214 4.05 1.72 18.09
CA GLU A 214 3.27 2.97 18.20
C GLU A 214 4.18 4.19 18.34
N GLN A 215 5.17 4.15 19.24
CA GLN A 215 6.14 5.22 19.43
C GLN A 215 6.93 5.53 18.15
N GLN A 216 7.37 4.50 17.42
CA GLN A 216 8.04 4.69 16.13
C GLN A 216 7.13 5.34 15.09
N LEU A 217 5.85 4.96 15.06
CA LEU A 217 4.85 5.58 14.20
C LEU A 217 4.64 7.05 14.56
N LEU A 218 4.42 7.36 15.84
CA LEU A 218 4.24 8.73 16.33
C LEU A 218 5.45 9.60 16.01
N ALA A 219 6.67 9.09 16.24
CA ALA A 219 7.91 9.77 15.91
C ALA A 219 8.04 10.01 14.39
N ALA A 220 7.67 9.04 13.56
CA ALA A 220 7.69 9.20 12.10
C ALA A 220 6.67 10.23 11.62
N VAL A 221 5.48 10.26 12.21
CA VAL A 221 4.44 11.26 11.91
C VAL A 221 4.89 12.66 12.34
N ALA A 222 5.50 12.79 13.52
CA ALA A 222 6.05 14.06 14.00
C ALA A 222 7.19 14.58 13.12
N ALA A 223 7.94 13.69 12.47
CA ALA A 223 9.01 14.03 11.53
C ALA A 223 8.54 14.31 10.09
N LEU A 224 7.23 14.24 9.80
CA LEU A 224 6.72 14.50 8.45
C LEU A 224 6.89 15.99 8.07
N PRO A 225 7.26 16.27 6.80
CA PRO A 225 7.44 17.65 6.35
C PRO A 225 6.12 18.45 6.44
N PRO A 226 6.15 19.73 6.84
CA PRO A 226 4.97 20.60 6.85
C PRO A 226 4.53 20.96 5.43
N ASP A 227 3.22 21.16 5.23
CA ASP A 227 2.65 21.31 3.88
C ASP A 227 3.04 22.62 3.18
N GLY A 228 3.46 23.65 3.93
CA GLY A 228 3.69 25.01 3.40
C GLY A 228 5.16 25.39 3.12
N ALA A 229 6.15 24.57 3.47
CA ALA A 229 7.57 24.96 3.43
C ALA A 229 8.39 24.34 2.29
N THR A 230 7.73 23.66 1.36
CA THR A 230 8.41 22.81 0.37
C THR A 230 8.21 23.29 -1.06
N GLU A 231 9.30 23.25 -1.84
CA GLU A 231 9.27 23.40 -3.28
C GLU A 231 8.16 22.55 -3.90
N PRO A 232 7.32 23.11 -4.79
CA PRO A 232 6.31 22.35 -5.50
C PRO A 232 6.93 21.12 -6.15
N TYR A 233 6.28 19.98 -5.99
CA TYR A 233 6.60 18.72 -6.67
C TYR A 233 7.89 17.99 -6.24
N ASN A 234 8.56 18.38 -5.15
CA ASN A 234 9.75 17.67 -4.67
C ASN A 234 9.47 16.19 -4.30
N GLU A 235 9.98 15.25 -5.11
CA GLU A 235 9.80 13.80 -4.95
C GLU A 235 10.51 13.23 -3.70
N ALA A 236 11.57 13.89 -3.21
CA ALA A 236 12.30 13.46 -2.01
C ALA A 236 11.41 13.45 -0.76
N LEU A 237 10.32 14.23 -0.78
CA LEU A 237 9.36 14.28 0.31
C LEU A 237 8.55 12.99 0.43
N ASP A 238 8.44 12.17 -0.61
CA ASP A 238 7.57 10.99 -0.60
C ASP A 238 8.14 9.86 0.28
N ALA A 239 9.46 9.81 0.48
CA ALA A 239 10.11 8.76 1.26
C ALA A 239 9.67 8.74 2.75
N PRO A 240 9.66 9.86 3.49
CA PRO A 240 9.06 9.93 4.83
C PRO A 240 7.60 9.46 4.91
N TRP A 241 6.78 9.81 3.91
CA TRP A 241 5.37 9.39 3.85
C TRP A 241 5.25 7.87 3.62
N HIS A 242 6.05 7.30 2.71
CA HIS A 242 6.10 5.86 2.50
C HIS A 242 6.59 5.08 3.74
N ARG A 243 7.57 5.63 4.47
CA ARG A 243 8.03 5.07 5.75
C ARG A 243 6.92 5.08 6.80
N THR A 244 6.23 6.20 6.96
CA THR A 244 5.09 6.34 7.89
C THR A 244 3.99 5.33 7.56
N ARG A 245 3.68 5.14 6.27
CA ARG A 245 2.73 4.13 5.81
C ARG A 245 3.13 2.71 6.21
N LEU A 246 4.41 2.36 6.11
CA LEU A 246 4.90 1.06 6.56
C LEU A 246 4.73 0.90 8.07
N LEU A 247 5.15 1.90 8.86
CA LEU A 247 5.05 1.88 10.32
C LEU A 247 3.60 1.80 10.80
N LEU A 248 2.69 2.54 10.16
CA LEU A 248 1.25 2.47 10.45
C LEU A 248 0.71 1.05 10.25
N ARG A 249 1.14 0.38 9.17
CA ARG A 249 0.74 -1.00 8.91
C ARG A 249 1.30 -1.98 9.94
N LEU A 250 2.56 -1.81 10.35
CA LEU A 250 3.17 -2.62 11.40
C LEU A 250 2.44 -2.45 12.74
N HIS A 251 2.18 -1.20 13.15
CA HIS A 251 1.41 -0.91 14.36
C HIS A 251 0.00 -1.51 14.31
N ARG A 252 -0.70 -1.42 13.17
CA ARG A 252 -2.02 -2.06 12.99
C ARG A 252 -1.97 -3.57 13.18
N TYR A 253 -0.95 -4.25 12.64
CA TYR A 253 -0.80 -5.71 12.83
C TYR A 253 -0.44 -6.06 14.28
N ALA A 254 0.41 -5.25 14.93
CA ALA A 254 0.74 -5.43 16.35
C ALA A 254 -0.51 -5.26 17.24
N HIS A 255 -1.31 -4.22 16.97
CA HIS A 255 -2.57 -3.96 17.67
C HIS A 255 -3.59 -5.09 17.46
N GLU A 256 -3.68 -5.66 16.26
CA GLU A 256 -4.53 -6.82 15.98
C GLU A 256 -4.16 -8.04 16.84
N VAL A 257 -2.87 -8.29 17.09
CA VAL A 257 -2.43 -9.38 17.97
C VAL A 257 -2.77 -9.11 19.43
N VAL A 258 -2.49 -7.90 19.92
CA VAL A 258 -2.67 -7.54 21.33
C VAL A 258 -4.15 -7.38 21.71
N ARG A 259 -4.97 -6.81 20.82
CA ARG A 259 -6.38 -6.51 21.09
C ARG A 259 -7.36 -7.50 20.45
N GLY A 260 -6.87 -8.41 19.60
CA GLY A 260 -7.70 -9.37 18.86
C GLY A 260 -8.51 -8.76 17.71
N ALA A 261 -8.39 -7.45 17.45
CA ALA A 261 -9.15 -6.75 16.44
C ALA A 261 -8.36 -5.58 15.81
N PRO A 262 -8.63 -5.25 14.52
CA PRO A 262 -8.06 -4.08 13.88
C PRO A 262 -8.61 -2.80 14.51
N ASP A 263 -7.75 -1.80 14.68
CA ASP A 263 -8.20 -0.47 15.10
C ASP A 263 -8.97 0.23 13.96
N PRO A 264 -10.29 0.50 14.14
CA PRO A 264 -11.08 1.19 13.12
C PRO A 264 -10.64 2.64 12.91
N VAL A 265 -10.10 3.31 13.94
CA VAL A 265 -9.74 4.74 13.92
C VAL A 265 -8.62 5.00 12.92
N LEU A 266 -7.63 4.11 12.85
CA LEU A 266 -6.50 4.22 11.94
C LEU A 266 -6.82 3.84 10.49
N THR A 267 -8.05 3.40 10.20
CA THR A 267 -8.42 2.97 8.84
C THR A 267 -8.44 4.14 7.87
N ALA A 268 -8.97 5.30 8.28
CA ALA A 268 -9.02 6.49 7.44
C ALA A 268 -7.62 7.02 7.12
N ALA A 269 -6.76 7.15 8.15
CA ALA A 269 -5.37 7.55 8.01
C ALA A 269 -4.59 6.58 7.09
N GLY A 270 -4.81 5.26 7.25
CA GLY A 270 -4.22 4.24 6.38
C GLY A 270 -4.63 4.41 4.91
N ARG A 271 -5.91 4.64 4.64
CA ARG A 271 -6.40 4.90 3.27
C ARG A 271 -5.79 6.16 2.67
N ALA A 272 -5.65 7.24 3.45
CA ALA A 272 -5.02 8.47 2.97
C ALA A 272 -3.55 8.24 2.56
N LEU A 273 -2.79 7.44 3.32
CA LEU A 273 -1.41 7.07 2.96
C LEU A 273 -1.32 6.15 1.74
N ASP A 274 -2.31 5.26 1.54
CA ASP A 274 -2.41 4.46 0.31
C ASP A 274 -2.67 5.36 -0.91
N LEU A 275 -3.61 6.30 -0.81
CA LEU A 275 -3.90 7.28 -1.86
C LEU A 275 -2.68 8.14 -2.19
N HIS A 276 -1.93 8.60 -1.17
CA HIS A 276 -0.69 9.34 -1.36
C HIS A 276 0.33 8.54 -2.18
N ARG A 277 0.54 7.27 -1.81
CA ARG A 277 1.48 6.36 -2.49
C ARG A 277 1.06 6.09 -3.93
N ASP A 278 -0.24 5.87 -4.18
CA ASP A 278 -0.75 5.61 -5.53
C ASP A 278 -0.62 6.85 -6.43
N ALA A 279 -0.89 8.05 -5.89
CA ALA A 279 -0.70 9.32 -6.58
C ALA A 279 0.78 9.61 -6.89
N ALA A 280 1.68 9.37 -5.93
CA ALA A 280 3.13 9.53 -6.14
C ALA A 280 3.67 8.58 -7.21
N GLU A 281 3.27 7.30 -7.19
CA GLU A 281 3.66 6.34 -8.22
C GLU A 281 3.08 6.67 -9.60
N ALA A 282 1.85 7.21 -9.66
CA ALA A 282 1.23 7.69 -10.90
C ALA A 282 1.99 8.91 -11.48
N ALA A 283 2.34 9.88 -10.64
CA ALA A 283 3.14 11.05 -11.04
C ALA A 283 4.51 10.63 -11.59
N ALA A 284 5.18 9.67 -10.94
CA ALA A 284 6.46 9.13 -11.39
C ALA A 284 6.34 8.41 -12.74
N ALA A 285 5.25 7.68 -12.97
CA ALA A 285 4.98 7.03 -14.26
C ALA A 285 4.76 8.05 -15.39
N ALA A 286 3.99 9.13 -15.14
CA ALA A 286 3.81 10.21 -16.10
C ALA A 286 5.13 10.91 -16.43
N ALA A 287 5.95 11.23 -15.41
CA ALA A 287 7.27 11.82 -15.61
C ALA A 287 8.22 10.88 -16.39
N SER A 288 8.18 9.58 -16.11
CA SER A 288 8.96 8.60 -16.88
C SER A 288 8.50 8.50 -18.33
N ALA A 289 7.19 8.53 -18.59
CA ALA A 289 6.65 8.53 -19.94
C ALA A 289 7.06 9.79 -20.72
N ALA A 290 7.12 10.95 -20.06
CA ALA A 290 7.56 12.21 -20.68
C ALA A 290 9.04 12.19 -21.13
N ARG A 291 9.86 11.31 -20.55
CA ARG A 291 11.26 11.09 -20.96
C ARG A 291 11.42 10.14 -22.16
N THR A 292 10.32 9.65 -22.73
CA THR A 292 10.36 8.78 -23.91
C THR A 292 10.91 9.57 -25.11
N PRO A 293 11.90 9.05 -25.85
CA PRO A 293 12.46 9.75 -27.00
C PRO A 293 11.42 9.90 -28.12
N ARG A 294 11.51 11.00 -28.88
CA ARG A 294 10.69 11.27 -30.09
C ARG A 294 9.17 11.38 -29.83
N ILE A 295 8.75 11.77 -28.62
CA ILE A 295 7.35 12.15 -28.39
C ILE A 295 7.06 13.56 -28.92
N ALA A 296 5.82 13.81 -29.36
CA ALA A 296 5.41 15.13 -29.82
C ALA A 296 5.35 16.13 -28.65
N PRO A 297 5.64 17.44 -28.86
CA PRO A 297 5.56 18.45 -27.80
C PRO A 297 4.21 18.50 -27.08
N ALA A 298 3.09 18.39 -27.81
CA ALA A 298 1.75 18.35 -27.23
C ALA A 298 1.55 17.15 -26.29
N THR A 299 2.17 16.01 -26.59
CA THR A 299 2.14 14.81 -25.73
C THR A 299 2.99 15.01 -24.48
N ALA A 300 4.18 15.61 -24.62
CA ALA A 300 5.03 15.95 -23.47
C ALA A 300 4.33 16.95 -22.53
N TYR A 301 3.64 17.95 -23.09
CA TYR A 301 2.83 18.91 -22.32
C TYR A 301 1.71 18.21 -21.56
N ALA A 302 0.92 17.35 -22.23
CA ALA A 302 -0.15 16.60 -21.58
C ALA A 302 0.36 15.72 -20.42
N LEU A 303 1.51 15.05 -20.59
CA LEU A 303 2.16 14.27 -19.53
C LEU A 303 2.66 15.15 -18.37
N GLY A 304 3.11 16.37 -18.65
CA GLY A 304 3.49 17.35 -17.64
C GLY A 304 2.30 17.83 -16.81
N VAL A 305 1.16 18.14 -17.45
CA VAL A 305 -0.09 18.49 -16.75
C VAL A 305 -0.59 17.32 -15.90
N LEU A 306 -0.56 16.10 -16.46
CA LEU A 306 -0.93 14.89 -15.73
C LEU A 306 -0.01 14.64 -14.53
N HIS A 307 1.30 14.86 -14.67
CA HIS A 307 2.22 14.76 -13.53
C HIS A 307 1.84 15.76 -12.44
N ALA A 308 1.62 17.04 -12.80
CA ALA A 308 1.25 18.08 -11.83
C ALA A 308 -0.07 17.77 -11.10
N ASP A 309 -1.09 17.30 -11.84
CA ASP A 309 -2.35 16.81 -11.29
C ASP A 309 -2.13 15.71 -10.24
N GLN A 310 -1.34 14.69 -10.57
CA GLN A 310 -1.05 13.60 -9.63
C GLN A 310 -0.22 14.05 -8.42
N ARG A 311 0.63 15.07 -8.55
CA ARG A 311 1.32 15.68 -7.40
C ARG A 311 0.36 16.48 -6.51
N HIS A 312 -0.64 17.15 -7.09
CA HIS A 312 -1.69 17.80 -6.30
C HIS A 312 -2.53 16.78 -5.53
N GLU A 313 -2.92 15.67 -6.17
CA GLU A 313 -3.59 14.54 -5.51
C GLU A 313 -2.74 13.96 -4.37
N ALA A 314 -1.43 13.81 -4.58
CA ALA A 314 -0.52 13.37 -3.53
C ALA A 314 -0.48 14.36 -2.35
N GLY A 315 -0.57 15.67 -2.61
CA GLY A 315 -0.70 16.71 -1.60
C GLY A 315 -2.05 16.68 -0.87
N ALA A 316 -3.15 16.52 -1.59
CA ALA A 316 -4.49 16.39 -1.02
C ALA A 316 -4.58 15.17 -0.07
N ALA A 317 -3.96 14.05 -0.46
CA ALA A 317 -3.85 12.87 0.38
C ALA A 317 -3.07 13.10 1.69
N ARG A 318 -2.04 13.96 1.68
CA ARG A 318 -1.35 14.39 2.91
C ARG A 318 -2.27 15.19 3.82
N GLY A 319 -3.07 16.11 3.26
CA GLY A 319 -4.10 16.85 4.00
C GLY A 319 -5.17 15.93 4.60
N MET A 320 -5.67 14.96 3.83
CA MET A 320 -6.62 13.94 4.33
C MET A 320 -6.02 13.10 5.46
N PHE A 321 -4.74 12.72 5.37
CA PHE A 321 -4.06 12.02 6.44
C PHE A 321 -4.03 12.86 7.72
N ARG A 322 -3.62 14.13 7.64
CA ARG A 322 -3.59 15.02 8.81
C ARG A 322 -4.97 15.20 9.44
N ALA A 323 -6.02 15.37 8.63
CA ALA A 323 -7.39 15.52 9.12
C ALA A 323 -7.96 14.24 9.76
N SER A 324 -7.50 13.07 9.32
CA SER A 324 -7.93 11.77 9.86
C SER A 324 -7.01 11.20 10.93
N TRP A 325 -5.89 11.88 11.25
CA TRP A 325 -4.93 11.42 12.23
C TRP A 325 -5.45 11.64 13.66
N PRO A 326 -5.76 10.59 14.44
CA PRO A 326 -6.48 10.73 15.70
C PRO A 326 -5.69 11.44 16.80
N TYR A 327 -4.35 11.40 16.72
CA TYR A 327 -3.48 12.00 17.73
C TYR A 327 -3.11 13.46 17.42
N ALA A 328 -3.58 14.03 16.29
CA ALA A 328 -3.33 15.43 15.93
C ALA A 328 -4.07 16.42 16.86
N SER A 329 -5.23 16.04 17.37
CA SER A 329 -6.09 16.90 18.19
C SER A 329 -5.64 17.01 19.66
N ALA A 330 -4.77 16.12 20.13
CA ALA A 330 -4.29 16.14 21.51
C ALA A 330 -3.26 17.26 21.78
N ALA A 331 -2.65 17.82 20.73
CA ALA A 331 -1.65 18.89 20.85
C ALA A 331 -2.25 20.32 20.93
N VAL A 332 -3.56 20.49 20.73
CA VAL A 332 -4.22 21.83 20.75
C VAL A 332 -4.95 22.10 22.07
N THR A 333 -4.92 21.17 23.03
CA THR A 333 -5.47 21.42 24.38
C THR A 333 -4.35 21.47 25.40
N THR A 334 -3.62 22.59 25.42
CA THR A 334 -2.93 23.05 26.65
C THR A 334 -3.42 24.48 26.92
N PRO A 335 -3.93 24.77 28.13
CA PRO A 335 -4.66 25.99 28.46
C PRO A 335 -3.79 27.26 28.47
#